data_AF-A0A6G3MND9-F1
#
_entry.id   AF-A0A6G3MND9-F1
#
_cell.length_a   1.000
_cell.length_b   1.000
_cell.length_c   1.000
_cell.angle_alpha   90.00
_cell.angle_beta   90.00
_cell.angle_gamma   90.00
#
_symmetry.space_group_name_H-M   'P 1'
#
loop_
_entity.id
_entity.type
_entity.pdbx_description
1 polymer ?
#
loop_
_entity_poly.entity_id
_entity_poly.type
_entity_poly.pdbx_seq_one_letter_code
_entity_poly.pdbx_strand_id
1 'polypeptide(L)'
;SFRRKIESEVEHFRDVSKITDFGEIANMIVKDGINILLNLNGYTKGARNEIFALKPAPIQIMYLGYPGTSGASYMDYIITDKFTSPIEHEDHYSEKFAYMPNSFF
;
A
#
# COMPACT_ATOMS: atom_id res chain seq x y z
N SER A 1 10.20 4.48 -21.17
CA SER A 1 8.84 4.30 -20.65
C SER A 1 8.86 4.45 -19.15
N PHE A 2 7.74 4.81 -18.51
CA PHE A 2 7.68 4.94 -17.05
C PHE A 2 8.14 3.67 -16.32
N ARG A 3 7.76 2.48 -16.83
CA ARG A 3 8.23 1.20 -16.27
C ARG A 3 9.75 1.06 -16.26
N ARG A 4 10.43 1.30 -17.39
CA ARG A 4 11.89 1.19 -17.49
C ARG A 4 12.61 2.11 -16.51
N LYS A 5 12.07 3.32 -16.30
CA LYS A 5 12.62 4.28 -15.33
C LYS A 5 12.58 3.69 -13.92
N ILE A 6 11.41 3.18 -13.50
CA ILE A 6 11.24 2.55 -12.18
C ILE A 6 12.18 1.36 -12.03
N GLU A 7 12.20 0.44 -13.00
CA GLU A 7 13.07 -0.75 -12.99
C GLU A 7 14.56 -0.39 -12.83
N SER A 8 15.01 0.73 -13.37
CA SER A 8 16.42 1.17 -13.28
C SER A 8 16.76 1.99 -12.02
N GLU A 9 15.78 2.57 -11.34
CA GLU A 9 16.00 3.51 -10.24
C GLU A 9 15.74 2.90 -8.85
N VAL A 10 15.03 1.77 -8.76
CA VAL A 10 14.81 1.06 -7.49
C VAL A 10 15.93 0.07 -7.21
N GLU A 11 16.23 -0.16 -5.92
CA GLU A 11 17.23 -1.15 -5.49
C GLU A 11 16.86 -2.59 -5.92
N HIS A 12 15.57 -2.93 -5.80
CA HIS A 12 15.04 -4.23 -6.18
C HIS A 12 13.71 -4.08 -6.92
N PHE A 13 13.60 -4.71 -8.09
CA PHE A 13 12.36 -4.79 -8.86
C PHE A 13 11.91 -6.25 -8.98
N ARG A 14 10.70 -6.55 -8.53
CA ARG A 14 10.09 -7.87 -8.62
C ARG A 14 8.88 -7.81 -9.56
N ASP A 15 8.97 -8.49 -10.72
CA ASP A 15 7.79 -8.68 -11.57
C ASP A 15 6.98 -9.90 -11.12
N VAL A 16 5.89 -9.65 -10.43
CA VAL A 16 4.98 -10.70 -9.92
C VAL A 16 3.73 -10.86 -10.79
N SER A 17 3.67 -10.23 -11.96
CA SER A 17 2.46 -10.20 -12.82
C SER A 17 2.03 -11.57 -13.32
N LYS A 18 2.96 -12.52 -13.45
CA LYS A 18 2.71 -13.89 -13.89
C LYS A 18 2.50 -14.88 -12.75
N ILE A 19 2.73 -14.47 -11.51
CA ILE A 19 2.55 -15.30 -10.32
C ILE A 19 1.09 -15.17 -9.90
N THR A 20 0.30 -16.23 -10.04
CA THR A 20 -1.13 -16.21 -9.69
C THR A 20 -1.38 -16.51 -8.22
N ASP A 21 -0.50 -17.28 -7.58
CA ASP A 21 -0.58 -17.60 -6.15
C ASP A 21 -0.18 -16.37 -5.29
N PHE A 22 -1.12 -15.87 -4.48
CA PHE A 22 -0.88 -14.75 -3.59
C PHE A 22 0.06 -15.10 -2.42
N GLY A 23 0.03 -16.36 -1.96
CA GLY A 23 0.89 -16.86 -0.88
C GLY A 23 2.35 -16.92 -1.30
N GLU A 24 2.63 -17.24 -2.56
CA GLU A 24 3.99 -17.17 -3.12
C GLU A 24 4.56 -15.75 -3.04
N ILE A 25 3.76 -14.75 -3.44
CA ILE A 25 4.18 -13.34 -3.40
C ILE A 25 4.34 -12.85 -1.96
N ALA A 26 3.41 -13.19 -1.06
CA ALA A 26 3.52 -12.87 0.35
C ALA A 26 4.83 -13.45 0.95
N ASN A 27 5.18 -14.69 0.63
CA ASN A 27 6.44 -15.30 1.07
C ASN A 27 7.68 -14.59 0.49
N MET A 28 7.62 -14.08 -0.74
CA MET A 28 8.70 -13.27 -1.30
C MET A 28 8.88 -11.98 -0.49
N ILE A 29 7.80 -11.28 -0.16
CA ILE A 29 7.83 -10.06 0.66
C ILE A 29 8.43 -10.34 2.04
N VAL A 30 8.05 -11.44 2.69
CA VAL A 30 8.61 -11.87 3.98
C VAL A 30 10.12 -12.16 3.86
N LYS A 31 10.54 -12.88 2.81
CA LYS A 31 11.95 -13.21 2.57
C LYS A 31 12.80 -11.99 2.25
N ASP A 32 12.23 -11.02 1.54
CA ASP A 32 12.86 -9.74 1.24
C ASP A 32 12.95 -8.84 2.50
N GLY A 33 12.33 -9.23 3.63
CA GLY A 33 12.46 -8.53 4.91
C GLY A 33 11.75 -7.18 4.96
N ILE A 34 10.69 -7.00 4.16
CA ILE A 34 9.98 -5.72 4.04
C ILE A 34 9.34 -5.33 5.37
N ASN A 35 9.73 -4.18 5.93
CA ASN A 35 9.15 -3.67 7.17
C ASN A 35 7.86 -2.88 6.95
N ILE A 36 7.79 -2.10 5.86
CA ILE A 36 6.63 -1.27 5.50
C ILE A 36 6.22 -1.61 4.07
N LEU A 37 4.98 -2.09 3.90
CA LEU A 37 4.42 -2.44 2.60
C LEU A 37 3.35 -1.42 2.18
N LEU A 38 3.59 -0.72 1.06
CA LEU A 38 2.67 0.29 0.53
C LEU A 38 1.67 -0.33 -0.45
N ASN A 39 0.38 -0.10 -0.22
CA ASN A 39 -0.70 -0.38 -1.16
C ASN A 39 -0.99 0.87 -2.01
N LEU A 40 -0.61 0.82 -3.29
CA LEU A 40 -0.82 1.89 -4.26
C LEU A 40 -2.04 1.63 -5.16
N ASN A 41 -2.91 0.67 -4.83
CA ASN A 41 -4.02 0.26 -5.68
C ASN A 41 -5.39 0.43 -5.01
N GLY A 42 -5.54 0.08 -3.74
CA GLY A 42 -6.85 -0.03 -3.09
C GLY A 42 -7.82 -0.89 -3.90
N TYR A 43 -9.00 -0.36 -4.22
CA TYR A 43 -10.02 -1.06 -5.03
C TYR A 43 -10.03 -0.64 -6.51
N THR A 44 -8.86 -0.53 -7.11
CA THR A 44 -8.70 -0.23 -8.55
C THR A 44 -8.41 -1.48 -9.38
N LYS A 45 -8.50 -1.35 -10.72
CA LYS A 45 -8.23 -2.46 -11.64
C LYS A 45 -6.81 -2.99 -11.47
N GLY A 46 -6.69 -4.30 -11.26
CA GLY A 46 -5.40 -4.98 -11.09
C GLY A 46 -4.91 -5.06 -9.65
N ALA A 47 -5.67 -4.55 -8.67
CA ALA A 47 -5.39 -4.74 -7.26
C ALA A 47 -5.35 -6.23 -6.88
N ARG A 48 -4.48 -6.56 -5.94
CA ARG A 48 -4.29 -7.91 -5.37
C ARG A 48 -4.25 -7.83 -3.85
N ASN A 49 -5.34 -7.32 -3.26
CA ASN A 49 -5.43 -7.04 -1.83
C ASN A 49 -5.32 -8.30 -0.95
N GLU A 50 -5.48 -9.49 -1.53
CA GLU A 50 -5.21 -10.78 -0.91
C GLU A 50 -3.77 -10.87 -0.39
N ILE A 51 -2.81 -10.23 -1.07
CA ILE A 51 -1.40 -10.19 -0.63
C ILE A 51 -1.30 -9.43 0.70
N PHE A 52 -2.01 -8.31 0.84
CA PHE A 52 -2.04 -7.52 2.07
C PHE A 52 -2.83 -8.23 3.18
N ALA A 53 -3.90 -8.95 2.84
CA ALA A 53 -4.66 -9.74 3.80
C ALA A 53 -3.83 -10.84 4.47
N LEU A 54 -2.78 -11.35 3.80
CA LEU A 54 -1.83 -12.31 4.37
C LEU A 54 -0.81 -11.68 5.35
N LYS A 55 -0.81 -10.35 5.49
CA LYS A 55 0.07 -9.57 6.38
C LYS A 55 1.58 -9.94 6.27
N PRO A 56 2.19 -9.94 5.07
CA PRO A 56 3.60 -10.30 4.91
C PRO A 56 4.60 -9.25 5.41
N ALA A 57 4.13 -8.05 5.79
CA ALA A 57 4.94 -7.01 6.43
C ALA A 57 4.28 -6.58 7.75
N PRO A 58 5.06 -6.17 8.77
CA PRO A 58 4.53 -5.79 10.07
C PRO A 58 3.74 -4.47 10.03
N ILE A 59 4.01 -3.59 9.05
CA ILE A 59 3.25 -2.35 8.81
C ILE A 59 2.81 -2.32 7.35
N GLN A 60 1.51 -2.10 7.12
CA GLN A 60 0.91 -2.00 5.79
C GLN A 60 0.14 -0.70 5.66
N ILE A 61 0.38 0.05 4.59
CA ILE A 61 -0.07 1.44 4.47
C ILE A 61 -0.74 1.69 3.12
N MET A 62 -1.91 2.32 3.14
CA MET A 62 -2.57 2.87 1.95
C MET A 62 -1.89 4.17 1.51
N TYR A 63 -1.58 4.32 0.22
CA TYR A 63 -1.04 5.59 -0.29
C TYR A 63 -1.38 5.86 -1.76
N LEU A 64 -1.75 7.11 -2.05
CA LEU A 64 -1.85 7.76 -3.37
C LEU A 64 -2.86 7.18 -4.37
N GLY A 65 -2.83 5.88 -4.66
CA GLY A 65 -3.54 5.30 -5.81
C GLY A 65 -5.03 5.01 -5.60
N TYR A 66 -5.54 5.11 -4.38
CA TYR A 66 -6.97 4.98 -4.09
C TYR A 66 -7.43 6.11 -3.15
N PRO A 67 -8.40 6.96 -3.57
CA PRO A 67 -8.80 8.15 -2.81
C PRO A 67 -9.87 7.81 -1.76
N GLY A 68 -9.56 6.92 -0.82
CA GLY A 68 -10.48 6.50 0.24
C GLY A 68 -9.89 5.46 1.19
N THR A 69 -10.62 5.17 2.26
CA THR A 69 -10.31 4.06 3.18
C THR A 69 -10.40 2.71 2.47
N SER A 70 -9.53 1.76 2.83
CA SER A 70 -9.71 0.37 2.44
C SER A 70 -10.88 -0.29 3.19
N GLY A 71 -11.25 0.19 4.38
CA GLY A 71 -12.22 -0.50 5.24
C GLY A 71 -11.75 -1.87 5.73
N ALA A 72 -10.46 -2.19 5.56
CA ALA A 72 -9.91 -3.50 5.85
C ALA A 72 -9.14 -3.52 7.18
N SER A 73 -9.29 -4.61 7.94
CA SER A 73 -8.58 -4.83 9.21
C SER A 73 -7.08 -5.12 9.07
N TYR A 74 -6.60 -5.29 7.83
CA TYR A 74 -5.21 -5.61 7.53
C TYR A 74 -4.40 -4.39 7.04
N MET A 75 -5.01 -3.21 6.88
CA MET A 75 -4.28 -1.97 6.57
C MET A 75 -4.14 -1.16 7.85
N ASP A 76 -2.90 -0.85 8.25
CA ASP A 76 -2.60 -0.21 9.53
C ASP A 76 -2.73 1.32 9.44
N TYR A 77 -2.23 1.91 8.34
CA TYR A 77 -2.22 3.36 8.13
C TYR A 77 -2.71 3.76 6.73
N ILE A 78 -3.12 5.02 6.61
CA ILE A 78 -3.28 5.72 5.33
C ILE A 78 -2.42 6.99 5.36
N ILE A 79 -1.54 7.14 4.36
CA ILE A 79 -0.79 8.39 4.17
C ILE A 79 -1.75 9.41 3.56
N THR A 80 -1.95 10.52 4.28
CA THR A 80 -2.87 11.60 3.92
C THR A 80 -2.30 12.94 4.40
N ASP A 81 -3.09 14.01 4.39
CA ASP A 81 -2.74 15.31 4.95
C ASP A 81 -3.92 15.96 5.68
N LYS A 82 -3.66 17.08 6.36
CA LYS A 82 -4.65 17.76 7.21
C LYS A 82 -5.77 18.44 6.43
N PHE A 83 -5.58 18.72 5.14
CA PHE A 83 -6.60 19.33 4.30
C PHE A 83 -7.53 18.27 3.70
N THR A 84 -6.95 17.18 3.20
CA THR A 84 -7.67 16.05 2.60
C THR A 84 -8.42 15.23 3.64
N SER A 85 -7.77 14.95 4.79
CA SER A 85 -8.34 14.16 5.87
C SER A 85 -8.16 14.88 7.21
N PRO A 86 -8.99 15.91 7.51
CA PRO A 86 -9.03 16.51 8.83
C PRO A 86 -9.26 15.46 9.93
N ILE A 87 -8.70 15.66 11.12
CA ILE A 87 -8.75 14.67 12.21
C ILE A 87 -10.18 14.38 12.68
N GLU A 88 -11.08 15.34 12.51
CA GLU A 88 -12.51 15.24 12.78
C GLU A 88 -13.22 14.19 11.89
N HIS A 89 -12.54 13.69 10.86
CA HIS A 89 -13.05 12.66 9.95
C HIS A 89 -12.34 11.32 10.11
N GLU A 90 -11.53 11.12 11.16
CA GLU A 90 -10.84 9.83 11.42
C GLU A 90 -11.82 8.66 11.49
N ASP A 91 -13.01 8.86 12.06
CA ASP A 91 -14.06 7.82 12.16
C ASP A 91 -14.58 7.31 10.81
N HIS A 92 -14.29 8.00 9.70
CA HIS A 92 -14.64 7.53 8.35
C HIS A 92 -13.61 6.56 7.76
N TYR A 93 -12.50 6.30 8.46
CA TYR A 93 -11.39 5.48 7.98
C TYR A 93 -11.14 4.33 8.95
N SER A 94 -10.89 3.13 8.41
CA SER A 94 -10.44 2.00 9.23
C SER A 94 -8.96 2.14 9.62
N GLU A 95 -8.15 2.81 8.78
CA GLU A 95 -6.73 3.01 8.99
C GLU A 95 -6.43 4.23 9.86
N LYS A 96 -5.27 4.23 10.53
CA LYS A 96 -4.76 5.42 11.22
C LYS A 96 -4.14 6.42 10.25
N PHE A 97 -4.31 7.71 10.53
CA PHE A 97 -3.75 8.77 9.70
C PHE A 97 -2.23 8.92 9.89
N ALA A 98 -1.50 8.84 8.79
CA ALA A 98 -0.10 9.21 8.68
C ALA A 98 0.01 10.51 7.87
N TYR A 99 0.11 11.65 8.55
CA TYR A 99 0.09 12.95 7.88
C TYR A 99 1.42 13.32 7.21
N MET A 100 1.35 13.66 5.93
CA MET A 100 2.36 14.43 5.23
C MET A 100 2.31 15.89 5.69
N PRO A 101 3.46 16.61 5.67
CA PRO A 101 3.54 17.96 6.23
C PRO A 101 2.74 19.01 5.45
N ASN A 102 2.54 18.80 4.14
CA ASN A 102 1.82 19.73 3.27
C ASN A 102 0.63 19.04 2.61
N SER A 103 0.90 18.29 1.55
CA SER A 103 -0.06 17.55 0.73
C SER A 103 0.42 16.10 0.64
N PHE A 104 -0.51 15.14 0.63
CA PHE A 104 -0.19 13.74 0.31
C PHE A 104 0.00 13.51 -1.20
N PHE A 105 -0.42 14.49 -2.01
CA PHE A 105 -0.23 14.58 -3.45
C PHE A 105 1.04 15.36 -3.81
#